data_AF-A0A522Z2I1-F1
#
_entry.id   AF-A0A522Z2I1-F1
#
_cell.length_a   1.000
_cell.length_b   1.000
_cell.length_c   1.000
_cell.angle_alpha   90.00
_cell.angle_beta   90.00
_cell.angle_gamma   90.00
#
_symmetry.space_group_name_H-M   'P 1'
#
loop_
_entity.id
_entity.type
_entity.pdbx_description
1 polymer ?
#
loop_
_entity_poly.entity_id
_entity_poly.type
_entity_poly.pdbx_seq_one_letter_code
_entity_poly.pdbx_strand_id
1 'polypeptide(L)'
;LEVQINASINETLSRTIITVLTVLITLLILLFVGGHAIHDFALCMTFGVVVGMYSSIAVATPIVYEWEHRRGGPKPAAPEPLVPGVEGGKPGRRNRR
;
A
#
# COMPACT_ATOMS: atom_id res chain seq x y z
N LEU A 1 12.58 14.55 7.44
CA LEU A 1 12.52 13.71 6.21
C LEU A 1 11.44 12.64 6.39
N GLU A 2 11.52 11.86 7.46
CA GLU A 2 10.47 10.92 7.93
C GLU A 2 9.03 11.47 7.84
N VAL A 3 8.78 12.68 8.38
CA VAL A 3 7.43 13.30 8.38
C VAL A 3 6.89 13.58 6.97
N GLN A 4 7.76 13.94 6.01
CA GLN A 4 7.33 14.20 4.62
C GLN A 4 7.10 12.90 3.84
N ILE A 5 7.92 11.87 4.07
CA ILE A 5 7.79 10.55 3.45
C ILE A 5 6.50 9.87 3.92
N ASN A 6 6.22 9.91 5.23
CA ASN A 6 5.02 9.29 5.77
C ASN A 6 3.73 10.00 5.30
N ALA A 7 3.77 11.34 5.21
CA ALA A 7 2.66 12.12 4.68
C ALA A 7 2.38 11.83 3.19
N SER A 8 3.42 11.66 2.37
CA SER A 8 3.27 11.40 0.93
C SER A 8 2.86 9.96 0.60
N ILE A 9 3.31 8.98 1.41
CA ILE A 9 2.81 7.61 1.36
C ILE A 9 1.32 7.58 1.66
N ASN A 10 0.87 8.27 2.72
CA ASN A 10 -0.54 8.30 3.09
C ASN A 10 -1.42 9.05 2.07
N GLU A 11 -0.93 10.12 1.43
CA GLU A 11 -1.68 10.84 0.38
C GLU A 11 -1.89 9.95 -0.85
N THR A 12 -0.80 9.31 -1.31
CA THR A 12 -0.85 8.43 -2.48
C THR A 12 -1.70 7.19 -2.21
N LEU A 13 -1.56 6.57 -1.03
CA LEU A 13 -2.39 5.44 -0.62
C LEU A 13 -3.85 5.81 -0.46
N SER A 14 -4.16 6.97 0.12
CA SER A 14 -5.56 7.41 0.24
C SER A 14 -6.20 7.54 -1.14
N ARG A 15 -5.48 8.12 -2.10
CA ARG A 15 -5.96 8.26 -3.48
C ARG A 15 -6.12 6.92 -4.20
N THR A 16 -5.20 5.97 -4.02
CA THR A 16 -5.32 4.64 -4.64
C THR A 16 -6.45 3.83 -4.03
N ILE A 17 -6.62 3.87 -2.70
CA ILE A 17 -7.69 3.17 -2.01
C ILE A 17 -9.06 3.72 -2.43
N ILE A 18 -9.23 5.06 -2.44
CA ILE A 18 -10.49 5.70 -2.82
C ILE A 18 -10.86 5.38 -4.28
N THR A 19 -9.91 5.48 -5.20
CA THR A 19 -10.18 5.24 -6.63
C THR A 19 -10.46 3.76 -6.92
N VAL A 20 -9.74 2.81 -6.32
CA VAL A 20 -10.02 1.37 -6.50
C VAL A 20 -11.38 1.00 -5.89
N LEU A 21 -11.70 1.49 -4.69
CA LEU A 21 -12.99 1.23 -4.04
C LEU A 21 -14.16 1.78 -4.86
N THR A 22 -14.05 3.02 -5.34
CA THR A 22 -15.10 3.64 -6.15
C THR A 22 -15.29 2.92 -7.48
N VAL A 23 -14.21 2.53 -8.17
CA VAL A 23 -14.31 1.71 -9.39
C VAL A 23 -15.00 0.38 -9.12
N LEU A 24 -14.65 -0.32 -8.03
CA LEU A 24 -15.31 -1.58 -7.66
C LEU A 24 -16.81 -1.38 -7.39
N ILE A 25 -17.20 -0.33 -6.67
CA ILE A 25 -18.61 -0.01 -6.42
C ILE A 25 -19.35 0.31 -7.72
N THR A 26 -18.76 1.13 -8.60
CA THR A 26 -19.35 1.47 -9.89
C THR A 26 -19.56 0.23 -10.76
N LEU A 27 -18.58 -0.69 -10.79
CA LEU A 27 -18.70 -1.95 -11.53
C LEU A 27 -19.76 -2.87 -10.96
N LEU A 28 -19.88 -2.97 -9.63
CA LEU A 28 -20.95 -3.74 -8.99
C LEU A 28 -22.33 -3.19 -9.38
N ILE A 29 -22.53 -1.88 -9.31
CA ILE A 29 -23.81 -1.26 -9.70
C ILE A 29 -24.11 -1.53 -11.18
N LEU A 30 -23.11 -1.38 -12.06
CA LEU A 30 -23.25 -1.65 -13.49
C LEU A 30 -23.53 -3.13 -13.78
N LEU A 31 -23.00 -4.06 -12.99
CA LEU A 31 -23.24 -5.49 -13.19
C LEU A 31 -24.66 -5.89 -12.76
N PHE A 32 -25.18 -5.33 -11.66
CA PHE A 32 -26.51 -5.67 -11.14
C PHE A 32 -27.65 -4.87 -11.79
N VAL A 33 -27.41 -3.61 -12.18
CA VAL A 33 -28.43 -2.68 -12.70
C VAL A 33 -28.23 -2.37 -14.19
N GLY A 34 -27.05 -2.66 -14.74
CA GLY A 34 -26.77 -2.44 -16.14
C GLY A 34 -27.46 -3.49 -17.01
N GLY A 35 -28.44 -3.08 -17.80
CA GLY A 35 -29.15 -3.96 -18.72
C GLY A 35 -28.25 -4.64 -19.75
N HIS A 36 -28.87 -5.43 -20.63
CA HIS A 36 -28.20 -6.37 -21.54
C HIS A 36 -27.02 -5.78 -22.36
N ALA A 37 -27.11 -4.52 -22.80
CA ALA A 37 -26.07 -3.91 -23.63
C ALA A 37 -24.77 -3.54 -22.87
N ILE A 38 -24.84 -3.25 -21.57
CA ILE A 38 -23.69 -2.83 -20.76
C ILE A 38 -23.18 -3.92 -19.82
N HIS A 39 -23.92 -5.01 -19.68
CA HIS A 39 -23.52 -6.16 -18.88
C HIS A 39 -22.21 -6.80 -19.38
N ASP A 40 -22.10 -7.05 -20.69
CA ASP A 40 -20.87 -7.63 -21.28
C ASP A 40 -19.65 -6.70 -21.16
N PHE A 41 -19.89 -5.39 -21.26
CA PHE A 41 -18.84 -4.38 -21.04
C PHE A 41 -18.41 -4.34 -19.56
N ALA A 42 -19.37 -4.35 -18.63
CA ALA A 42 -19.10 -4.36 -17.19
C ALA A 42 -18.37 -5.63 -16.75
N LEU A 43 -18.69 -6.78 -17.34
CA LEU A 43 -17.96 -8.04 -17.13
C LEU A 43 -16.50 -7.91 -17.56
N CYS A 44 -16.24 -7.37 -18.75
CA CYS A 44 -14.88 -7.17 -19.25
C CYS A 44 -14.08 -6.19 -18.36
N MET A 45 -14.70 -5.09 -17.95
CA MET A 45 -14.09 -4.11 -17.04
C MET A 45 -13.81 -4.70 -15.66
N THR A 46 -14.73 -5.52 -15.13
CA THR A 46 -14.54 -6.24 -13.86
C THR A 46 -13.34 -7.17 -13.95
N PHE A 47 -13.23 -7.94 -15.03
CA PHE A 47 -12.08 -8.83 -15.24
C PHE A 47 -10.76 -8.04 -15.35
N GLY A 48 -10.75 -6.93 -16.09
CA GLY A 48 -9.59 -6.05 -16.25
C GLY A 48 -9.14 -5.42 -14.93
N VAL A 49 -10.08 -4.93 -14.11
CA VAL A 49 -9.76 -4.35 -12.80
C VAL A 49 -9.25 -5.41 -11.83
N VAL A 50 -9.88 -6.59 -11.78
CA VAL A 50 -9.43 -7.71 -10.94
C VAL A 50 -7.99 -8.09 -11.31
N VAL A 51 -7.71 -8.36 -12.58
CA VAL A 51 -6.36 -8.70 -13.05
C VAL A 51 -5.36 -7.56 -12.81
N GLY A 52 -5.75 -6.30 -13.04
CA GLY A 52 -4.89 -5.13 -12.82
C GLY A 52 -4.52 -4.89 -11.35
N MET A 53 -5.47 -5.09 -10.43
CA MET A 53 -5.26 -4.95 -8.97
C MET A 53 -4.37 -6.08 -8.45
N TYR A 54 -4.68 -7.33 -8.82
CA TYR A 54 -3.85 -8.48 -8.43
C TYR A 54 -2.46 -8.38 -9.03
N SER A 55 -2.29 -7.93 -10.27
CA SER A 55 -0.99 -7.76 -10.90
C SER A 55 -0.12 -6.76 -10.16
N SER A 56 -0.65 -5.60 -9.74
CA SER A 56 0.15 -4.61 -9.01
C SER A 56 0.69 -5.16 -7.68
N ILE A 57 -0.14 -5.87 -6.92
CA ILE A 57 0.25 -6.42 -5.60
C ILE A 57 1.16 -7.64 -5.76
N ALA A 58 0.79 -8.58 -6.65
CA ALA A 58 1.52 -9.83 -6.84
C ALA A 58 2.87 -9.65 -7.54
N VAL A 59 3.06 -8.59 -8.34
CA VAL A 59 4.33 -8.31 -9.02
C VAL A 59 5.22 -7.39 -8.20
N ALA A 60 4.68 -6.39 -7.49
CA ALA A 60 5.49 -5.51 -6.65
C ALA A 60 6.19 -6.27 -5.50
N THR A 61 5.48 -7.19 -4.84
CA THR A 61 6.00 -7.90 -3.66
C THR A 61 7.25 -8.76 -3.95
N PRO A 62 7.26 -9.66 -4.96
CA PRO A 62 8.45 -10.47 -5.26
C PRO A 62 9.56 -9.65 -5.93
N ILE A 63 9.22 -8.60 -6.69
CA ILE A 63 10.24 -7.71 -7.27
C ILE A 63 10.99 -6.97 -6.18
N VAL A 64 10.30 -6.44 -5.18
CA VAL A 64 10.93 -5.78 -4.04
C VAL A 64 11.76 -6.78 -3.23
N TYR A 65 11.21 -7.96 -2.97
CA TYR A 65 11.91 -9.02 -2.24
C TYR A 65 13.20 -9.49 -2.92
N GLU A 66 13.15 -9.73 -4.24
CA GLU A 66 14.31 -10.13 -5.04
C GLU A 66 15.35 -9.01 -5.16
N TRP A 67 14.90 -7.76 -5.28
CA TRP A 67 15.80 -6.60 -5.34
C TRP A 67 16.52 -6.37 -4.00
N GLU A 68 15.84 -6.59 -2.89
CA GLU A 68 16.42 -6.56 -1.55
C GLU A 68 17.42 -7.72 -1.35
N HIS A 69 17.07 -8.93 -1.81
CA HIS A 69 17.94 -10.09 -1.69
C HIS A 69 19.24 -9.96 -2.50
N ARG A 70 19.19 -9.35 -3.70
CA ARG A 70 20.39 -9.13 -4.55
C ARG A 70 21.27 -7.98 -4.09
N ARG A 71 20.75 -7.04 -3.30
CA ARG A 71 21.51 -5.87 -2.82
C ARG A 71 22.25 -6.11 -1.50
N GLY A 72 22.06 -7.25 -0.82
CA GLY A 72 22.69 -7.50 0.48
C GLY A 72 22.39 -6.38 1.51
N GLY A 73 21.21 -5.76 1.39
CA GLY A 73 20.81 -4.59 2.17
C GLY A 73 20.35 -4.97 3.59
N PRO A 74 20.54 -4.12 4.60
CA PRO A 74 20.26 -4.44 6.00
C PRO A 74 18.80 -4.83 6.24
N LYS A 75 18.62 -5.90 7.03
CA LYS A 75 17.35 -6.43 7.55
C LYS A 75 16.38 -5.28 7.88
N PRO A 76 15.16 -5.25 7.32
CA PRO A 76 14.17 -4.24 7.66
C PRO A 76 13.99 -4.24 9.17
N ALA A 77 14.38 -3.14 9.81
CA ALA A 77 14.06 -2.92 11.20
C ALA A 77 12.53 -3.07 11.30
N ALA A 78 12.10 -3.98 12.17
CA ALA A 78 10.70 -4.24 12.45
C ALA A 78 9.93 -2.92 12.54
N PRO A 79 8.67 -2.86 12.05
CA PRO A 79 7.86 -1.64 12.10
C PRO A 79 7.96 -1.07 13.50
N GLU A 80 8.62 0.08 13.63
CA GLU A 80 8.72 0.77 14.90
C GLU A 80 7.27 0.98 15.34
N PRO A 81 6.82 0.39 16.46
CA PRO A 81 5.46 0.57 16.87
C PRO A 81 5.27 2.07 17.04
N LEU A 82 4.15 2.58 16.51
CA LEU A 82 3.60 3.88 16.85
C LEU A 82 3.38 3.90 18.37
N VAL A 83 4.43 4.19 19.14
CA VAL A 83 4.37 4.47 20.57
C VAL A 83 4.46 5.99 20.69
N PRO A 84 3.33 6.69 20.88
CA PRO A 84 3.38 8.09 21.23
C PRO A 84 3.93 8.19 22.66
N GLY A 85 5.11 8.79 22.81
CA GLY A 85 5.59 9.30 24.09
C GLY A 85 6.36 8.34 25.01
N VAL A 86 7.56 7.91 24.59
CA VAL A 86 8.61 7.49 25.55
C VAL A 86 9.81 8.43 25.42
N GLU A 87 9.59 9.66 25.87
CA GLU A 87 10.67 10.54 26.30
C GLU A 87 10.99 10.15 27.75
N GLY A 88 12.10 9.45 27.97
CA GLY A 88 12.49 9.11 29.34
C GLY A 88 13.45 7.95 29.46
N GLY A 89 14.75 8.25 29.45
CA GLY A 89 15.74 7.36 30.05
C GLY A 89 16.94 7.04 29.16
N LYS A 90 17.89 7.98 29.05
CA LYS A 90 19.29 7.59 28.86
C LYS A 90 20.06 7.96 30.12
N PRO A 91 20.53 6.99 30.94
CA PRO A 91 21.40 7.30 32.05
C PRO A 91 22.75 7.71 31.46
N GLY A 92 23.13 8.95 31.73
CA GLY A 92 24.44 9.50 31.39
C GLY A 92 25.54 8.75 32.11
N ARG A 93 26.06 7.68 31.49
CA ARG A 93 27.41 7.19 31.76
C ARG A 93 28.39 8.21 31.23
N ARG A 94 28.73 9.18 32.08
CA ARG A 94 29.90 10.04 31.89
C ARG A 94 30.78 9.96 33.13
N ASN A 95 31.56 8.89 33.19
CA ASN A 95 32.75 8.78 34.01
C ASN A 95 33.96 8.71 33.09
N ARG A 96 34.65 9.83 32.94
CA ARG A 96 36.07 9.91 32.59
C ARG A 96 36.61 11.18 33.21
N ARG A 97 37.25 10.97 34.36
CA ARG A 97 38.42 11.66 34.94
C ARG A 97 38.42 13.17 34.99
#